data_AF-A0A2V6FL76-F1
#
_entry.id   AF-A0A2V6FL76-F1
#
_cell.length_a   1.000
_cell.length_b   1.000
_cell.length_c   1.000
_cell.angle_alpha   90.00
_cell.angle_beta   90.00
_cell.angle_gamma   90.00
#
_symmetry.space_group_name_H-M   'P 1'
#
loop_
_entity.id
_entity.type
_entity.pdbx_description
1 polymer ?
#
loop_
_entity_poly.entity_id
_entity_poly.type
_entity_poly.pdbx_seq_one_letter_code
_entity_poly.pdbx_strand_id
1 'polypeptide(L)'
;MALAIYGLMGLTPMIPKRVFLPVTLFNPAAGLVSLPFLIYSYSRIQQVAWVISFGQVIFCLSILYRLQGGFRFRWPLVAESQLAARRFSWLNLSVFLLLNVCVLLPVAVVYLFLCAALAVDHFSEGFAALRPGGLTVRVRKYVRNDGKTIQLVPMSHVGESDFYRTLSQSFPTNAVILMEGVTDNRHLLTNRISYKRMASSLGVTEQVDEFKPSREQLVRADVDVEQFATSTIDFLNGVTLVYSSGLNAGNVLKLMRYSPPPDFEQNLIEDLLRKRNRRLLEEIQAQLPQSENIIVPWGVAHMPEIAKEIRRSGFRLEKTQEYVAIRFRSGGNKGKGPRKEGDHGRLDVITFVVTLGP
;
A
#
# COMPACT_ATOMS: atom_id res chain seq x y z
N MET A 1 0.06 1.48 -22.53
CA MET A 1 0.21 2.04 -23.89
C MET A 1 1.35 3.06 -23.99
N ALA A 2 1.37 4.15 -23.22
CA ALA A 2 2.41 5.19 -23.30
C ALA A 2 3.85 4.69 -23.11
N LEU A 3 4.11 3.83 -22.12
CA LEU A 3 5.44 3.24 -21.89
C LEU A 3 5.92 2.34 -23.05
N ALA A 4 4.99 1.60 -23.68
CA ALA A 4 5.29 0.78 -24.85
C ALA A 4 5.67 1.68 -26.05
N ILE A 5 4.89 2.75 -26.28
CA ILE A 5 5.18 3.75 -27.30
C ILE A 5 6.56 4.39 -27.05
N TYR A 6 6.87 4.75 -25.80
CA TYR A 6 8.18 5.29 -25.41
C TYR A 6 9.33 4.32 -25.72
N GLY A 7 9.17 3.03 -25.39
CA GLY A 7 10.16 2.01 -25.76
C GLY A 7 10.35 1.88 -27.27
N LEU A 8 9.25 1.87 -28.04
CA LEU A 8 9.30 1.84 -29.50
C LEU A 8 9.97 3.07 -30.11
N MET A 9 9.89 4.26 -29.47
CA MET A 9 10.62 5.45 -29.92
C MET A 9 12.15 5.29 -29.85
N GLY A 10 12.66 4.43 -28.97
CA GLY A 10 14.08 4.06 -28.93
C GLY A 10 14.51 3.30 -30.19
N LEU A 11 13.62 2.45 -30.72
CA LEU A 11 13.86 1.61 -31.89
C LEU A 11 13.55 2.32 -33.22
N THR A 12 12.71 3.35 -33.20
CA THR A 12 12.22 4.04 -34.40
C THR A 12 12.84 5.44 -34.54
N PRO A 13 13.92 5.59 -35.33
CA PRO A 13 14.63 6.86 -35.49
C PRO A 13 13.80 7.93 -36.23
N MET A 14 12.79 7.51 -36.99
CA MET A 14 11.91 8.37 -37.78
C MET A 14 10.93 9.19 -36.94
N ILE A 15 10.67 8.80 -35.68
CA ILE A 15 9.75 9.55 -34.82
C ILE A 15 10.42 10.85 -34.36
N PRO A 16 9.80 12.04 -34.61
CA PRO A 16 10.30 13.32 -34.12
C PRO A 16 10.25 13.41 -32.59
N LYS A 17 11.29 12.90 -31.91
CA LYS A 17 11.33 12.78 -30.44
C LYS A 17 11.08 14.10 -29.72
N ARG A 18 11.51 15.24 -30.28
CA ARG A 18 11.27 16.57 -29.68
C ARG A 18 9.78 16.91 -29.51
N VAL A 19 8.91 16.31 -30.33
CA VAL A 19 7.46 16.53 -30.34
C VAL A 19 6.74 15.41 -29.59
N PHE A 20 7.03 14.17 -29.95
CA PHE A 20 6.24 13.04 -29.45
C PHE A 20 6.70 12.53 -28.09
N LEU A 21 7.98 12.69 -27.74
CA LEU A 21 8.49 12.22 -26.45
C LEU A 21 7.83 12.96 -25.28
N PRO A 22 7.75 14.31 -25.26
CA PRO A 22 7.13 15.02 -24.15
C PRO A 22 5.63 14.68 -24.00
N VAL A 23 4.90 14.52 -25.11
CA VAL A 23 3.48 14.10 -25.09
C VAL A 23 3.32 12.70 -24.53
N THR A 24 4.18 11.77 -24.94
CA THR A 24 4.13 10.36 -24.49
C THR A 24 4.45 10.24 -23.00
N LEU A 25 5.41 11.03 -22.51
CA LEU A 25 5.85 11.00 -21.11
C LEU A 25 4.98 11.82 -20.16
N PHE A 26 4.12 12.72 -20.67
CA PHE A 26 3.28 13.57 -19.83
C PHE A 26 2.44 12.75 -18.85
N ASN A 27 1.70 11.75 -19.33
CA ASN A 27 0.80 10.95 -18.47
C ASN A 27 1.56 10.13 -17.41
N PRO A 28 2.62 9.37 -17.74
CA PRO A 28 3.44 8.71 -16.72
C PRO A 28 4.02 9.70 -15.70
N ALA A 29 4.54 10.84 -16.14
CA ALA A 29 5.09 11.85 -15.24
C ALA A 29 4.01 12.48 -14.34
N ALA A 30 2.85 12.82 -14.89
CA ALA A 30 1.71 13.32 -14.14
C ALA A 30 1.21 12.31 -13.10
N GLY A 31 1.22 11.02 -13.43
CA GLY A 31 0.91 9.94 -12.49
C GLY A 31 1.93 9.82 -11.36
N LEU A 32 3.22 10.05 -11.61
CA LEU A 32 4.22 10.11 -10.54
C LEU A 32 4.02 11.36 -9.67
N VAL A 33 3.73 12.51 -10.29
CA VAL A 33 3.48 13.79 -9.59
C VAL A 33 2.21 13.72 -8.75
N SER A 34 1.21 12.91 -9.10
CA SER A 34 -0.01 12.78 -8.30
C SER A 34 0.19 11.97 -7.02
N LEU A 35 1.24 11.15 -6.89
CA LEU A 35 1.46 10.29 -5.72
C LEU A 35 1.53 11.06 -4.39
N PRO A 36 2.29 12.15 -4.23
CA PRO A 36 2.28 12.93 -2.99
C PRO A 36 0.92 13.53 -2.66
N PHE A 37 0.12 13.91 -3.67
CA PHE A 37 -1.23 14.42 -3.45
C PHE A 37 -2.20 13.33 -3.01
N LEU A 38 -2.05 12.11 -3.53
CA LEU A 38 -2.81 10.95 -3.05
C LEU A 38 -2.53 10.65 -1.58
N ILE A 39 -1.30 10.91 -1.13
CA ILE A 39 -0.90 10.71 0.27
C ILE A 39 -1.52 11.79 1.16
N TYR A 40 -1.26 13.07 0.87
CA TYR A 40 -1.57 14.17 1.80
C TYR A 40 -2.91 14.89 1.54
N SER A 41 -3.52 14.68 0.38
CA SER A 41 -4.66 15.49 -0.09
C SER A 41 -5.63 14.67 -0.93
N TYR A 42 -5.88 13.42 -0.50
CA TYR A 42 -6.78 12.50 -1.20
C TYR A 42 -8.16 13.10 -1.48
N SER A 43 -8.74 13.82 -0.51
CA SER A 43 -10.05 14.48 -0.67
C SER A 43 -10.09 15.55 -1.78
N ARG A 44 -8.94 16.00 -2.27
CA ARG A 44 -8.80 16.97 -3.37
C ARG A 44 -8.28 16.33 -4.65
N ILE A 45 -8.26 15.00 -4.76
CA ILE A 45 -7.69 14.32 -5.93
C ILE A 45 -8.41 14.70 -7.24
N GLN A 46 -9.71 15.00 -7.19
CA GLN A 46 -10.45 15.49 -8.34
C GLN A 46 -9.94 16.87 -8.81
N GLN A 47 -9.60 17.76 -7.88
CA GLN A 47 -9.01 19.06 -8.21
C GLN A 47 -7.62 18.88 -8.84
N VAL A 48 -6.82 17.97 -8.30
CA VAL A 48 -5.51 17.60 -8.87
C VAL A 48 -5.67 17.05 -10.29
N ALA A 49 -6.66 16.19 -10.52
CA ALA A 49 -6.96 15.64 -11.83
C ALA A 49 -7.36 16.75 -12.82
N TRP A 50 -8.15 17.74 -12.39
CA TRP A 50 -8.50 18.91 -13.22
C TRP A 50 -7.27 19.75 -13.56
N VAL A 51 -6.41 20.03 -12.58
CA VAL A 51 -5.15 20.76 -12.80
C VAL A 51 -4.24 20.02 -13.78
N ILE A 52 -4.09 18.70 -13.63
CA ILE A 52 -3.31 17.87 -14.56
C ILE A 52 -3.91 17.90 -15.96
N SER A 53 -5.23 17.76 -16.08
CA SER A 53 -5.94 17.78 -17.36
C SER A 53 -5.80 19.13 -18.07
N PHE A 54 -5.97 20.23 -17.32
CA PHE A 54 -5.76 21.58 -17.83
C PHE A 54 -4.31 21.80 -18.25
N GLY A 55 -3.36 21.36 -17.44
CA GLY A 55 -1.93 21.36 -17.75
C GLY A 55 -1.61 20.57 -19.02
N GLN A 56 -2.27 19.42 -19.23
CA GLN A 56 -2.13 18.62 -20.44
C GLN A 56 -2.57 19.39 -21.68
N VAL A 57 -3.71 20.08 -21.62
CA VAL A 57 -4.20 20.92 -22.73
C VAL A 57 -3.21 22.05 -23.02
N ILE A 58 -2.78 22.81 -22.01
CA ILE A 58 -1.79 23.89 -22.18
C ILE A 58 -0.49 23.33 -22.77
N PHE A 59 -0.04 22.19 -22.29
CA PHE A 59 1.19 21.56 -22.74
C PHE A 59 1.10 21.15 -24.21
N CYS A 60 0.01 20.48 -24.62
CA CYS A 60 -0.24 20.14 -26.02
C CYS A 60 -0.34 21.39 -26.91
N LEU A 61 -1.08 22.42 -26.48
CA LEU A 61 -1.19 23.68 -27.21
C LEU A 61 0.15 24.40 -27.34
N SER A 62 1.00 24.34 -26.32
CA SER A 62 2.35 24.94 -26.35
C SER A 62 3.27 24.23 -27.34
N ILE A 63 3.18 22.90 -27.43
CA ILE A 63 3.91 22.13 -28.45
C ILE A 63 3.40 22.51 -29.85
N LEU A 64 2.09 22.58 -30.05
CA LEU A 64 1.48 22.97 -31.32
C LEU A 64 1.87 24.39 -31.74
N TYR A 65 1.81 25.36 -30.82
CA TYR A 65 2.19 26.74 -31.05
C TYR A 65 3.65 26.85 -31.50
N ARG A 66 4.57 26.13 -30.83
CA ARG A 66 5.99 26.09 -31.21
C ARG A 66 6.21 25.43 -32.57
N LEU A 67 5.44 24.40 -32.91
CA LEU A 67 5.54 23.72 -34.20
C LEU A 67 5.03 24.58 -35.36
N GLN A 68 3.96 25.35 -35.14
CA GLN A 68 3.35 26.19 -36.16
C GLN A 68 3.98 27.59 -36.27
N GLY A 69 4.88 27.95 -35.35
CA GLY A 69 5.50 29.28 -35.30
C GLY A 69 4.51 30.39 -34.95
N GLY A 70 3.46 30.08 -34.20
CA GLY A 70 2.39 31.01 -33.85
C GLY A 70 1.02 30.33 -33.70
N PHE A 71 -0.04 31.14 -33.50
CA PHE A 71 -1.44 30.66 -33.39
C PHE A 71 -2.10 30.35 -34.76
N ARG A 72 -1.34 30.33 -35.85
CA ARG A 72 -1.89 30.09 -37.19
C ARG A 72 -1.95 28.59 -37.43
N PHE A 73 -3.17 28.03 -37.40
CA PHE A 73 -3.40 26.63 -37.70
C PHE A 73 -3.06 26.35 -39.17
N ARG A 74 -1.93 25.67 -39.41
CA ARG A 74 -1.44 25.30 -40.74
C ARG A 74 -1.53 23.79 -40.92
N TRP A 75 -1.94 23.37 -42.11
CA TRP A 75 -1.91 21.97 -42.53
C TRP A 75 -0.79 21.76 -43.56
N PRO A 76 0.04 20.70 -43.45
CA PRO A 76 0.04 19.67 -42.41
C PRO A 76 0.59 20.17 -41.05
N LEU A 77 0.13 19.57 -39.95
CA LEU A 77 0.53 19.91 -38.56
C LEU A 77 2.03 19.74 -38.30
N VAL A 78 2.66 18.79 -39.00
CA VAL A 78 4.09 18.51 -38.94
C VAL A 78 4.60 18.60 -40.38
N ALA A 79 5.57 19.47 -40.63
CA ALA A 79 6.14 19.61 -41.96
C ALA A 79 6.87 18.31 -42.37
N GLU A 80 6.81 17.95 -43.64
CA GLU A 80 7.47 16.74 -44.16
C GLU A 80 8.98 16.73 -43.89
N SER A 81 9.62 17.89 -43.91
CA SER A 81 11.03 18.07 -43.53
C SER A 81 11.35 17.65 -42.09
N GLN A 82 10.36 17.70 -41.19
CA GLN A 82 10.49 17.25 -39.80
C GLN A 82 10.31 15.73 -39.66
N LEU A 83 9.74 15.07 -40.68
CA LEU A 83 9.55 13.62 -40.79
C LEU A 83 10.67 12.95 -41.62
N ALA A 84 11.69 13.71 -42.02
CA ALA A 84 12.77 13.23 -42.88
C ALA A 84 13.41 11.94 -42.34
N ALA A 85 13.71 11.02 -43.26
CA ALA A 85 14.25 9.71 -42.94
C ALA A 85 15.60 9.82 -42.20
N ARG A 86 15.58 9.54 -40.89
CA ARG A 86 16.79 9.39 -40.09
C ARG A 86 17.20 7.93 -40.07
N ARG A 87 18.47 7.66 -40.35
CA ARG A 87 19.03 6.31 -40.23
C ARG A 87 19.04 5.86 -38.78
N PHE A 88 18.80 4.57 -38.58
CA PHE A 88 18.96 3.93 -37.29
C PHE A 88 20.42 4.02 -36.84
N SER A 89 20.64 4.23 -35.54
CA SER A 89 21.97 4.32 -34.93
C SER A 89 22.00 3.47 -33.67
N TRP A 90 22.84 2.43 -33.68
CA TRP A 90 23.09 1.58 -32.52
C TRP A 90 23.61 2.39 -31.33
N LEU A 91 24.45 3.40 -31.57
CA LEU A 91 24.95 4.28 -30.51
C LEU A 91 23.81 5.01 -29.79
N ASN A 92 22.83 5.54 -30.56
CA ASN A 92 21.68 6.23 -29.97
C ASN A 92 20.80 5.27 -29.16
N LEU A 93 20.62 4.03 -29.63
CA LEU A 93 19.90 3.01 -28.88
C LEU A 93 20.65 2.63 -27.60
N SER A 94 21.97 2.44 -27.66
CA SER A 94 22.81 2.13 -26.49
C SER A 94 22.76 3.25 -25.46
N VAL A 95 22.88 4.52 -25.87
CA VAL A 95 22.74 5.67 -24.97
C VAL A 95 21.33 5.73 -24.37
N PHE A 96 20.29 5.50 -25.18
CA PHE A 96 18.90 5.45 -24.70
C PHE A 96 18.70 4.37 -23.64
N LEU A 97 19.21 3.15 -23.88
CA LEU A 97 19.13 2.04 -22.93
C LEU A 97 19.92 2.34 -21.66
N LEU A 98 21.14 2.89 -21.79
CA LEU A 98 21.98 3.24 -20.66
C LEU A 98 21.32 4.30 -19.77
N LEU A 99 20.77 5.36 -20.36
CA LEU A 99 20.04 6.40 -19.61
C LEU A 99 18.81 5.81 -18.90
N ASN A 100 18.10 4.90 -19.54
CA ASN A 100 16.93 4.28 -18.92
C ASN A 100 17.30 3.36 -17.76
N VAL A 101 18.30 2.49 -17.95
CA VAL A 101 18.70 1.48 -16.96
C VAL A 101 19.51 2.09 -15.81
N CYS A 102 20.42 3.01 -16.10
CA CYS A 102 21.36 3.54 -15.11
C CYS A 102 20.89 4.85 -14.45
N VAL A 103 19.91 5.55 -15.03
CA VAL A 103 19.44 6.83 -14.49
C VAL A 103 17.94 6.80 -14.22
N LEU A 104 17.12 6.64 -15.27
CA LEU A 104 15.67 6.79 -15.11
C LEU A 104 15.08 5.74 -14.18
N LEU A 105 15.43 4.46 -14.36
CA LEU A 105 14.91 3.38 -13.53
C LEU A 105 15.34 3.53 -12.06
N PRO A 106 16.62 3.73 -11.71
CA PRO A 106 17.03 4.00 -10.33
C PRO A 106 16.32 5.19 -9.71
N VAL A 107 16.20 6.31 -10.44
CA VAL A 107 15.49 7.50 -9.95
C VAL A 107 14.02 7.19 -9.69
N ALA A 108 13.34 6.49 -10.60
CA ALA A 108 11.95 6.09 -10.40
C ALA A 108 11.80 5.15 -9.19
N VAL A 109 12.69 4.17 -9.02
CA VAL A 109 12.68 3.25 -7.88
C VAL A 109 12.88 4.01 -6.57
N VAL A 110 13.85 4.91 -6.50
CA VAL A 110 14.10 5.74 -5.31
C VAL A 110 12.89 6.64 -5.01
N TYR A 111 12.34 7.30 -6.03
CA TYR A 111 11.16 8.14 -5.87
C TYR A 111 9.95 7.35 -5.35
N LEU A 112 9.65 6.20 -5.96
CA LEU A 112 8.54 5.33 -5.53
C LEU A 112 8.76 4.80 -4.12
N PHE A 113 9.99 4.44 -3.76
CA PHE A 113 10.33 4.04 -2.40
C PHE A 113 10.10 5.17 -1.40
N LEU A 114 10.51 6.40 -1.71
CA LEU A 114 10.27 7.57 -0.86
C LEU A 114 8.77 7.85 -0.72
N CYS A 115 8.00 7.82 -1.81
CA CYS A 115 6.54 7.96 -1.74
C CYS A 115 5.90 6.86 -0.88
N ALA A 116 6.32 5.60 -1.04
CA ALA A 116 5.82 4.50 -0.22
C ALA A 116 6.18 4.71 1.27
N ALA A 117 7.40 5.14 1.57
CA ALA A 117 7.81 5.42 2.94
C ALA A 117 7.02 6.57 3.58
N LEU A 118 6.78 7.65 2.83
CA LEU A 118 5.93 8.75 3.25
C LEU A 118 4.48 8.31 3.45
N ALA A 119 3.95 7.47 2.56
CA ALA A 119 2.59 6.94 2.67
C ALA A 119 2.43 6.10 3.94
N VAL A 120 3.35 5.16 4.18
CA VAL A 120 3.33 4.30 5.37
C VAL A 120 3.40 5.12 6.66
N ASP A 121 4.29 6.11 6.73
CA ASP A 121 4.42 6.96 7.91
C ASP A 121 3.19 7.86 8.10
N HIS A 122 2.67 8.47 7.01
CA HIS A 122 1.51 9.36 7.06
C HIS A 122 0.22 8.63 7.45
N PHE A 123 -0.13 7.55 6.75
CA PHE A 123 -1.37 6.81 7.00
C PHE A 123 -1.37 6.05 8.32
N SER A 124 -0.19 5.77 8.88
CA SER A 124 -0.07 5.18 10.21
C SER A 124 0.18 6.20 11.33
N GLU A 125 0.23 7.51 11.06
CA GLU A 125 0.67 8.53 12.04
C GLU A 125 1.96 8.13 12.80
N GLY A 126 2.91 7.55 12.06
CA GLY A 126 4.20 7.08 12.55
C GLY A 126 4.12 5.81 13.42
N PHE A 127 3.03 5.05 13.40
CA PHE A 127 2.97 3.71 14.01
C PHE A 127 3.73 2.66 13.20
N ALA A 128 3.96 2.89 11.90
CA ALA A 128 4.89 2.14 11.08
C ALA A 128 5.83 3.08 10.31
N ALA A 129 6.99 2.56 9.96
CA ALA A 129 7.94 3.24 9.09
C ALA A 129 8.59 2.23 8.16
N LEU A 130 8.57 2.52 6.86
CA LEU A 130 9.32 1.81 5.85
C LEU A 130 10.71 2.43 5.73
N ARG A 131 11.75 1.64 5.97
CA ARG A 131 13.16 2.05 5.90
C ARG A 131 13.89 1.17 4.89
N PRO A 132 15.07 1.60 4.38
CA PRO A 132 15.85 0.76 3.47
C PRO A 132 16.20 -0.63 4.03
N GLY A 133 16.28 -0.76 5.36
CA GLY A 133 16.54 -2.03 6.04
C GLY A 133 15.30 -2.89 6.32
N GLY A 134 14.08 -2.40 6.08
CA GLY A 134 12.85 -3.13 6.39
C GLY A 134 11.68 -2.28 6.86
N LEU A 135 10.61 -2.97 7.28
CA LEU A 135 9.44 -2.38 7.91
C LEU A 135 9.58 -2.44 9.44
N THR A 136 9.48 -1.29 10.08
CA THR A 136 9.47 -1.18 11.55
C THR A 136 8.12 -0.70 12.04
N VAL A 137 7.67 -1.21 13.19
CA VAL A 137 6.45 -0.77 13.88
C VAL A 137 6.79 -0.18 15.24
N ARG A 138 5.96 0.76 15.70
CA ARG A 138 6.12 1.48 16.96
C ARG A 138 4.99 1.14 17.91
N VAL A 139 5.29 0.27 18.87
CA VAL A 139 4.37 -0.05 19.96
C VAL A 139 4.34 1.14 20.92
N ARG A 140 3.14 1.63 21.24
CA ARG A 140 2.97 2.81 22.09
C ARG A 140 2.17 2.44 23.34
N LYS A 141 2.75 2.71 24.50
CA LYS A 141 2.09 2.55 25.80
C LYS A 141 1.56 3.90 26.26
N TYR A 142 0.28 3.93 26.60
CA TYR A 142 -0.41 5.07 27.14
C TYR A 142 -0.80 4.81 28.60
N VAL A 143 -0.75 5.85 29.43
CA VAL A 143 -1.09 5.80 30.85
C VAL A 143 -2.12 6.87 31.18
N ARG A 144 -3.03 6.60 32.10
CA ARG A 144 -4.00 7.57 32.64
C ARG A 144 -3.71 7.83 34.11
N ASN A 145 -4.21 8.93 34.67
CA ASN A 145 -3.93 9.36 36.04
C ASN A 145 -4.37 8.36 37.12
N ASP A 146 -5.30 7.45 36.81
CA ASP A 146 -5.75 6.36 37.67
C ASP A 146 -4.84 5.12 37.60
N GLY A 147 -3.66 5.23 36.98
CA GLY A 147 -2.67 4.15 36.86
C GLY A 147 -2.96 3.15 35.74
N LYS A 148 -4.12 3.24 35.08
CA LYS A 148 -4.48 2.33 33.99
C LYS A 148 -3.60 2.56 32.77
N THR A 149 -3.30 1.48 32.05
CA THR A 149 -2.47 1.52 30.86
C THR A 149 -3.15 0.85 29.67
N ILE A 150 -2.95 1.45 28.49
CA ILE A 150 -3.34 0.87 27.21
C ILE A 150 -2.11 0.80 26.32
N GLN A 151 -1.77 -0.39 25.84
CA GLN A 151 -0.67 -0.59 24.91
C GLN A 151 -1.20 -0.90 23.51
N LEU A 152 -0.95 0.04 22.60
CA LEU A 152 -1.27 -0.12 21.18
C LEU A 152 -0.11 -0.82 20.49
N VAL A 153 -0.39 -1.99 19.91
CA VAL A 153 0.59 -2.85 19.26
C VAL A 153 0.22 -2.94 17.77
N PRO A 154 0.89 -2.19 16.87
CA PRO A 154 0.60 -2.24 15.45
C PRO A 154 0.97 -3.59 14.86
N MET A 155 -0.03 -4.27 14.32
CA MET A 155 0.10 -5.58 13.69
C MET A 155 0.08 -5.44 12.17
N SER A 156 0.81 -6.34 11.53
CA SER A 156 0.65 -6.68 10.12
C SER A 156 0.30 -8.17 10.04
N HIS A 157 -0.44 -8.56 9.00
CA HIS A 157 -0.80 -9.96 8.77
C HIS A 157 0.39 -10.83 8.36
N VAL A 158 1.50 -10.23 7.93
CA VAL A 158 2.76 -10.91 7.61
C VAL A 158 3.95 -10.23 8.31
N GLY A 159 4.89 -11.02 8.81
CA GLY A 159 6.02 -10.52 9.58
C GLY A 159 7.01 -11.62 9.97
N GLU A 160 8.17 -11.26 10.50
CA GLU A 160 9.16 -12.23 10.99
C GLU A 160 8.59 -13.05 12.16
N SER A 161 8.89 -14.34 12.24
CA SER A 161 8.47 -15.18 13.37
C SER A 161 8.94 -14.60 14.71
N ASP A 162 10.20 -14.14 14.75
CA ASP A 162 10.81 -13.57 15.95
C ASP A 162 10.09 -12.29 16.40
N PHE A 163 9.57 -11.50 15.46
CA PHE A 163 8.76 -10.32 15.77
C PHE A 163 7.50 -10.70 16.55
N TYR A 164 6.71 -11.66 16.04
CA TYR A 164 5.48 -12.08 16.70
C TYR A 164 5.73 -12.74 18.05
N ARG A 165 6.74 -13.61 18.15
CA ARG A 165 7.11 -14.29 19.40
C ARG A 165 7.61 -13.33 20.46
N THR A 166 8.48 -12.39 20.08
CA THR A 166 8.99 -11.36 21.01
C THR A 166 7.85 -10.49 21.52
N LEU A 167 6.91 -10.09 20.64
CA LEU A 167 5.75 -9.31 21.06
C LEU A 167 4.85 -10.08 22.03
N SER A 168 4.46 -11.31 21.70
CA SER A 168 3.55 -12.08 22.55
C SER A 168 4.15 -12.39 23.93
N GLN A 169 5.46 -12.62 23.99
CA GLN A 169 6.19 -12.84 25.24
C GLN A 169 6.39 -11.57 26.08
N SER A 170 6.31 -10.39 25.45
CA SER A 170 6.49 -9.10 26.15
C SER A 170 5.26 -8.65 26.94
N PHE A 171 4.11 -9.31 26.75
CA PHE A 171 2.86 -8.91 27.34
C PHE A 171 2.78 -9.32 28.82
N PRO A 172 2.38 -8.40 29.73
CA PRO A 172 2.13 -8.77 31.12
C PRO A 172 1.08 -9.87 31.25
N THR A 173 1.27 -10.79 32.19
CA THR A 173 0.35 -11.92 32.41
C THR A 173 -1.00 -11.50 32.97
N ASN A 174 -1.08 -10.32 33.59
CA ASN A 174 -2.30 -9.72 34.13
C ASN A 174 -2.97 -8.73 33.16
N ALA A 175 -2.63 -8.77 31.87
CA ALA A 175 -3.19 -7.87 30.88
C ALA A 175 -4.32 -8.52 30.08
N VAL A 176 -5.39 -7.75 29.88
CA VAL A 176 -6.49 -8.10 28.98
C VAL A 176 -6.07 -7.77 27.55
N ILE A 177 -6.19 -8.74 26.64
CA ILE A 177 -5.74 -8.62 25.26
C ILE A 177 -6.96 -8.58 24.35
N LEU A 178 -7.18 -7.43 23.72
CA LEU A 178 -8.29 -7.18 22.81
C LEU A 178 -7.90 -7.56 21.38
N MET A 179 -8.31 -8.76 20.98
CA MET A 179 -7.89 -9.37 19.74
C MET A 179 -8.71 -8.87 18.54
N GLU A 180 -7.98 -8.47 17.50
CA GLU A 180 -8.51 -8.29 16.15
C GLU A 180 -8.91 -9.63 15.53
N GLY A 181 -9.97 -9.62 14.73
CA GLY A 181 -10.41 -10.80 13.99
C GLY A 181 -11.91 -10.85 13.83
N VAL A 182 -12.39 -10.31 12.70
CA VAL A 182 -13.80 -10.32 12.32
C VAL A 182 -14.38 -11.75 12.40
N THR A 183 -15.55 -11.89 13.00
CA THR A 183 -16.31 -13.15 12.95
C THR A 183 -17.03 -13.28 11.61
N ASP A 184 -17.29 -14.51 11.19
CA ASP A 184 -18.15 -14.79 10.04
C ASP A 184 -19.17 -15.86 10.44
N ASN A 185 -20.10 -15.47 11.31
CA ASN A 185 -21.10 -16.39 11.86
C ASN A 185 -22.07 -16.91 10.80
N ARG A 186 -22.24 -16.19 9.69
CA ARG A 186 -23.16 -16.54 8.58
C ARG A 186 -22.46 -17.10 7.34
N HIS A 187 -21.15 -17.31 7.37
CA HIS A 187 -20.37 -17.82 6.24
C HIS A 187 -20.54 -16.97 4.96
N LEU A 188 -20.51 -15.65 5.11
CA LEU A 188 -20.64 -14.68 4.02
C LEU A 188 -19.33 -14.55 3.20
N LEU A 189 -18.19 -14.93 3.79
CA LEU A 189 -16.92 -15.00 3.09
C LEU A 189 -16.75 -16.36 2.41
N THR A 190 -16.69 -16.34 1.09
CA THR A 190 -16.57 -17.53 0.22
C THR A 190 -15.15 -18.10 0.19
N ASN A 191 -14.16 -17.32 0.59
CA ASN A 191 -12.75 -17.71 0.61
C ASN A 191 -12.12 -17.33 1.94
N ARG A 192 -11.25 -18.20 2.47
CA ARG A 192 -10.41 -17.85 3.61
C ARG A 192 -9.35 -16.85 3.18
N ILE A 193 -9.13 -15.84 4.01
CA ILE A 193 -7.98 -14.94 3.88
C ILE A 193 -6.74 -15.76 4.23
N SER A 194 -5.80 -15.90 3.28
CA SER A 194 -4.48 -16.48 3.54
C SER A 194 -3.43 -15.65 2.84
N TYR A 195 -2.37 -15.34 3.59
CA TYR A 195 -1.22 -14.58 3.10
C TYR A 195 -0.02 -15.48 2.81
N LYS A 196 -0.17 -16.80 2.85
CA LYS A 196 0.91 -17.80 2.77
C LYS A 196 1.83 -17.61 1.57
N ARG A 197 1.26 -17.32 0.39
CA ARG A 197 2.04 -17.09 -0.84
C ARG A 197 2.97 -15.88 -0.70
N MET A 198 2.44 -14.79 -0.14
CA MET A 198 3.20 -13.56 0.11
C MET A 198 4.22 -13.76 1.23
N ALA A 199 3.82 -14.39 2.33
CA ALA A 199 4.72 -14.71 3.43
C ALA A 199 5.91 -15.53 2.91
N SER A 200 5.64 -16.53 2.07
CA SER A 200 6.67 -17.35 1.42
C SER A 200 7.58 -16.55 0.48
N SER A 201 7.03 -15.64 -0.33
CA SER A 201 7.83 -14.83 -1.27
C SER A 201 8.75 -13.82 -0.56
N LEU A 202 8.31 -13.31 0.59
CA LEU A 202 9.09 -12.40 1.44
C LEU A 202 10.01 -13.15 2.43
N GLY A 203 9.86 -14.47 2.57
CA GLY A 203 10.62 -15.27 3.54
C GLY A 203 10.25 -14.97 5.00
N VAL A 204 8.98 -14.64 5.23
CA VAL A 204 8.35 -14.32 6.52
C VAL A 204 7.16 -15.28 6.78
N THR A 205 6.38 -15.06 7.83
CA THR A 205 5.24 -15.92 8.21
C THR A 205 3.96 -15.13 8.41
N GLU A 206 2.83 -15.83 8.42
CA GLU A 206 1.53 -15.23 8.77
C GLU A 206 1.43 -15.01 10.29
N GLN A 207 0.79 -13.90 10.68
CA GLN A 207 0.50 -13.56 12.08
C GLN A 207 -0.22 -14.71 12.80
N VAL A 208 -1.18 -15.34 12.13
CA VAL A 208 -2.04 -16.38 12.72
C VAL A 208 -1.24 -17.61 13.17
N ASP A 209 -0.06 -17.85 12.58
CA ASP A 209 0.77 -19.01 12.86
C ASP A 209 1.65 -18.79 14.11
N GLU A 210 2.22 -17.60 14.29
CA GLU A 210 3.22 -17.33 15.33
C GLU A 210 2.73 -16.46 16.49
N PHE A 211 1.75 -15.59 16.28
CA PHE A 211 1.28 -14.68 17.33
C PHE A 211 0.34 -15.43 18.28
N LYS A 212 0.91 -15.98 19.36
CA LYS A 212 0.21 -16.75 20.39
C LYS A 212 0.35 -16.08 21.77
N PRO A 213 -0.43 -15.01 22.05
CA PRO A 213 -0.47 -14.44 23.40
C PRO A 213 -1.10 -15.40 24.43
N SER A 214 -0.91 -15.11 25.72
CA SER A 214 -1.54 -15.88 26.80
C SER A 214 -3.06 -15.91 26.64
N ARG A 215 -3.66 -17.10 26.77
CA ARG A 215 -5.09 -17.32 26.46
C ARG A 215 -6.05 -16.87 27.55
N GLU A 216 -5.57 -16.74 28.78
CA GLU A 216 -6.41 -16.57 29.97
C GLU A 216 -7.16 -15.22 29.99
N GLN A 217 -6.76 -14.25 29.17
CA GLN A 217 -7.37 -12.90 29.13
C GLN A 217 -7.60 -12.38 27.69
N LEU A 218 -7.86 -13.28 26.73
CA LEU A 218 -8.19 -12.90 25.36
C LEU A 218 -9.68 -12.53 25.25
N VAL A 219 -9.94 -11.31 24.76
CA VAL A 219 -11.29 -10.82 24.47
C VAL A 219 -11.38 -10.53 22.98
N ARG A 220 -12.45 -11.00 22.33
CA ARG A 220 -12.72 -10.67 20.92
C ARG A 220 -13.30 -9.26 20.88
N ALA A 221 -12.61 -8.35 20.20
CA ALA A 221 -12.99 -6.94 20.20
C ALA A 221 -13.36 -6.39 18.81
N ASP A 222 -13.64 -7.28 17.86
CA ASP A 222 -13.99 -6.94 16.49
C ASP A 222 -15.49 -7.19 16.20
N VAL A 223 -15.93 -6.77 15.02
CA VAL A 223 -17.31 -6.96 14.54
C VAL A 223 -17.49 -8.28 13.79
N ASP A 224 -18.74 -8.66 13.54
CA ASP A 224 -19.07 -9.73 12.60
C ASP A 224 -19.19 -9.18 11.17
N VAL A 225 -18.77 -9.98 10.19
CA VAL A 225 -18.88 -9.66 8.76
C VAL A 225 -20.33 -9.38 8.34
N GLU A 226 -21.33 -9.93 9.02
CA GLU A 226 -22.75 -9.62 8.76
C GLU A 226 -23.09 -8.13 8.93
N GLN A 227 -22.25 -7.37 9.64
CA GLN A 227 -22.43 -5.93 9.84
C GLN A 227 -21.87 -5.08 8.68
N PHE A 228 -21.15 -5.70 7.73
CA PHE A 228 -20.60 -5.03 6.56
C PHE A 228 -21.66 -4.85 5.46
N ALA A 229 -21.48 -3.83 4.63
CA ALA A 229 -22.27 -3.65 3.43
C ALA A 229 -22.02 -4.83 2.45
N THR A 230 -23.07 -5.24 1.72
CA THR A 230 -22.95 -6.32 0.73
C THR A 230 -21.86 -6.03 -0.30
N SER A 231 -21.71 -4.78 -0.73
CA SER A 231 -20.66 -4.38 -1.67
C SER A 231 -19.25 -4.57 -1.12
N THR A 232 -19.05 -4.34 0.19
CA THR A 232 -17.79 -4.63 0.89
C THR A 232 -17.53 -6.14 0.91
N ILE A 233 -18.54 -6.94 1.24
CA ILE A 233 -18.43 -8.42 1.26
C ILE A 233 -18.09 -8.95 -0.13
N ASP A 234 -18.77 -8.46 -1.18
CA ASP A 234 -18.50 -8.84 -2.57
C ASP A 234 -17.07 -8.50 -2.99
N PHE A 235 -16.60 -7.31 -2.59
CA PHE A 235 -15.22 -6.90 -2.83
C PHE A 235 -14.22 -7.79 -2.10
N LEU A 236 -14.43 -8.06 -0.81
CA LEU A 236 -13.57 -8.95 -0.02
C LEU A 236 -13.53 -10.35 -0.65
N ASN A 237 -14.66 -10.89 -1.09
CA ASN A 237 -14.73 -12.16 -1.82
C ASN A 237 -13.91 -12.13 -3.13
N GLY A 238 -13.95 -11.02 -3.87
CA GLY A 238 -13.14 -10.83 -5.07
C GLY A 238 -11.64 -10.77 -4.78
N VAL A 239 -11.24 -10.00 -3.76
CA VAL A 239 -9.83 -9.82 -3.39
C VAL A 239 -9.24 -11.09 -2.79
N THR A 240 -9.96 -11.76 -1.90
CA THR A 240 -9.52 -13.01 -1.27
C THR A 240 -9.37 -14.14 -2.28
N LEU A 241 -10.20 -14.18 -3.32
CA LEU A 241 -10.03 -15.10 -4.45
C LEU A 241 -8.68 -14.89 -5.16
N VAL A 242 -8.26 -13.65 -5.33
CA VAL A 242 -6.97 -13.31 -5.96
C VAL A 242 -5.81 -13.71 -5.05
N TYR A 243 -5.92 -13.49 -3.74
CA TYR A 243 -4.89 -13.91 -2.79
C TYR A 243 -4.76 -15.44 -2.69
N SER A 244 -5.89 -16.15 -2.64
CA SER A 244 -5.90 -17.61 -2.51
C SER A 244 -5.47 -18.33 -3.80
N SER A 245 -5.95 -17.85 -4.95
CA SER A 245 -5.83 -18.54 -6.23
C SER A 245 -4.80 -17.92 -7.17
N GLY A 246 -4.37 -16.67 -6.92
CA GLY A 246 -3.41 -15.93 -7.73
C GLY A 246 -4.04 -15.16 -8.89
N LEU A 247 -3.19 -14.38 -9.59
CA LEU A 247 -3.57 -13.63 -10.78
C LEU A 247 -3.60 -14.56 -12.01
N ASN A 248 -4.77 -15.09 -12.34
CA ASN A 248 -5.02 -15.80 -13.60
C ASN A 248 -6.01 -15.01 -14.48
N ALA A 249 -6.09 -15.34 -15.77
CA ALA A 249 -6.94 -14.63 -16.73
C ALA A 249 -8.42 -14.55 -16.29
N GLY A 250 -8.94 -15.62 -15.66
CA GLY A 250 -10.31 -15.64 -15.14
C GLY A 250 -10.51 -14.68 -13.97
N ASN A 251 -9.57 -14.64 -13.02
CA ASN A 251 -9.62 -13.74 -11.87
C ASN A 251 -9.44 -12.28 -12.27
N VAL A 252 -8.52 -12.00 -13.20
CA VAL A 252 -8.32 -10.66 -13.77
C VAL A 252 -9.59 -10.18 -14.49
N LEU A 253 -10.23 -11.04 -15.28
CA LEU A 253 -11.48 -10.70 -15.96
C LEU A 253 -12.61 -10.40 -14.96
N LYS A 254 -12.71 -11.16 -13.85
CA LYS A 254 -13.67 -10.89 -12.78
C LYS A 254 -13.42 -9.53 -12.13
N LEU A 255 -12.16 -9.19 -11.82
CA LEU A 255 -11.79 -7.87 -11.29
C LEU A 255 -12.11 -6.74 -12.26
N MET A 256 -11.79 -6.90 -13.55
CA MET A 256 -12.05 -5.88 -14.57
C MET A 256 -13.55 -5.63 -14.80
N ARG A 257 -14.41 -6.61 -14.51
CA ARG A 257 -15.86 -6.49 -14.62
C ARG A 257 -16.52 -5.98 -13.35
N TYR A 258 -15.79 -5.92 -12.24
CA TYR A 258 -16.33 -5.40 -10.99
C TYR A 258 -16.57 -3.90 -11.14
N SER A 259 -17.83 -3.51 -11.08
CA SER A 259 -18.26 -2.11 -11.12
C SER A 259 -18.72 -1.73 -9.71
N PRO A 260 -17.85 -1.09 -8.91
CA PRO A 260 -18.23 -0.68 -7.57
C PRO A 260 -19.41 0.33 -7.61
N PRO A 261 -20.34 0.29 -6.64
CA PRO A 261 -21.36 1.33 -6.52
C PRO A 261 -20.74 2.71 -6.21
N PRO A 262 -21.47 3.82 -6.43
CA PRO A 262 -20.94 5.17 -6.22
C PRO A 262 -20.37 5.41 -4.81
N ASP A 263 -21.00 4.86 -3.77
CA ASP A 263 -20.58 5.01 -2.37
C ASP A 263 -19.64 3.90 -1.87
N PHE A 264 -19.10 3.10 -2.79
CA PHE A 264 -18.30 1.93 -2.45
C PHE A 264 -17.11 2.26 -1.55
N GLU A 265 -16.34 3.29 -1.89
CA GLU A 265 -15.14 3.65 -1.12
C GLU A 265 -15.49 4.07 0.31
N GLN A 266 -16.56 4.86 0.47
CA GLN A 266 -17.02 5.29 1.79
C GLN A 266 -17.49 4.10 2.62
N ASN A 267 -18.26 3.18 2.04
CA ASN A 267 -18.71 1.96 2.72
C ASN A 267 -17.52 1.06 3.09
N LEU A 268 -16.53 0.93 2.21
CA LEU A 268 -15.32 0.15 2.45
C LEU A 268 -14.54 0.69 3.65
N ILE A 269 -14.31 2.01 3.71
CA ILE A 269 -13.62 2.66 4.85
C ILE A 269 -14.45 2.54 6.13
N GLU A 270 -15.77 2.72 6.02
CA GLU A 270 -16.68 2.60 7.15
C GLU A 270 -16.64 1.19 7.76
N ASP A 271 -16.70 0.16 6.93
CA ASP A 271 -16.71 -1.24 7.34
C ASP A 271 -15.35 -1.73 7.83
N LEU A 272 -14.29 -1.48 7.05
CA LEU A 272 -12.96 -2.05 7.32
C LEU A 272 -12.17 -1.29 8.37
N LEU A 273 -12.51 -0.03 8.66
CA LEU A 273 -11.83 0.77 9.70
C LEU A 273 -12.79 1.25 10.78
N ARG A 274 -13.78 2.08 10.44
CA ARG A 274 -14.50 2.88 11.43
C ARG A 274 -15.41 2.06 12.34
N LYS A 275 -16.22 1.15 11.80
CA LYS A 275 -17.09 0.26 12.59
C LYS A 275 -16.27 -0.58 13.58
N ARG A 276 -15.17 -1.15 13.08
CA ARG A 276 -14.24 -1.98 13.85
C ARG A 276 -13.56 -1.19 14.96
N ASN A 277 -13.08 0.02 14.67
CA ASN A 277 -12.51 0.92 15.66
C ASN A 277 -13.52 1.29 16.76
N ARG A 278 -14.77 1.58 16.37
CA ARG A 278 -15.85 1.89 17.32
C ARG A 278 -16.09 0.73 18.28
N ARG A 279 -16.22 -0.48 17.74
CA ARG A 279 -16.42 -1.70 18.55
C ARG A 279 -15.26 -1.94 19.51
N LEU A 280 -14.03 -1.80 19.04
CA LEU A 280 -12.85 -1.94 19.87
C LEU A 280 -12.81 -0.89 21.00
N LEU A 281 -13.16 0.36 20.72
CA LEU A 281 -13.20 1.41 21.73
C LEU A 281 -14.27 1.16 22.79
N GLU A 282 -15.44 0.62 22.40
CA GLU A 282 -16.47 0.16 23.36
C GLU A 282 -15.93 -0.94 24.28
N GLU A 283 -15.20 -1.92 23.71
CA GLU A 283 -14.58 -2.98 24.48
C GLU A 283 -13.49 -2.47 25.42
N ILE A 284 -12.66 -1.51 24.98
CA ILE A 284 -11.71 -0.84 25.87
C ILE A 284 -12.45 -0.25 27.08
N GLN A 285 -13.53 0.51 26.85
CA GLN A 285 -14.29 1.11 27.94
C GLN A 285 -14.93 0.07 28.86
N ALA A 286 -15.43 -1.04 28.31
CA ALA A 286 -16.02 -2.13 29.09
C ALA A 286 -14.97 -2.84 29.98
N GLN A 287 -13.73 -2.95 29.53
CA GLN A 287 -12.66 -3.64 30.25
C GLN A 287 -11.91 -2.73 31.25
N LEU A 288 -11.93 -1.41 31.06
CA LEU A 288 -11.22 -0.47 31.95
C LEU A 288 -11.58 -0.59 33.43
N PRO A 289 -12.83 -0.84 33.86
CA PRO A 289 -13.15 -1.04 35.28
C PRO A 289 -12.51 -2.29 35.88
N GLN A 290 -12.30 -3.35 35.08
CA GLN A 290 -11.87 -4.66 35.55
C GLN A 290 -10.38 -4.94 35.34
N SER A 291 -9.73 -4.18 34.45
CA SER A 291 -8.31 -4.35 34.12
C SER A 291 -7.51 -3.07 34.33
N GLU A 292 -6.27 -3.24 34.78
CA GLU A 292 -5.26 -2.18 34.84
C GLU A 292 -4.45 -2.08 33.55
N ASN A 293 -4.31 -3.18 32.82
CA ASN A 293 -3.45 -3.28 31.63
C ASN A 293 -4.26 -3.84 30.47
N ILE A 294 -4.46 -3.03 29.43
CA ILE A 294 -5.14 -3.44 28.21
C ILE A 294 -4.12 -3.42 27.07
N ILE A 295 -4.07 -4.49 26.29
CA ILE A 295 -3.21 -4.61 25.11
C ILE A 295 -4.08 -4.74 23.87
N VAL A 296 -3.75 -3.98 22.85
CA VAL A 296 -4.51 -3.88 21.60
C VAL A 296 -3.59 -4.23 20.43
N PRO A 297 -3.40 -5.54 20.13
CA PRO A 297 -2.72 -6.01 18.92
C PRO A 297 -3.65 -5.91 17.71
N TRP A 298 -3.57 -4.79 17.00
CA TRP A 298 -4.51 -4.44 15.93
C TRP A 298 -3.79 -3.93 14.67
N GLY A 299 -4.43 -4.06 13.51
CA GLY A 299 -3.89 -3.63 12.22
C GLY A 299 -3.40 -2.20 12.23
N VAL A 300 -2.22 -1.96 11.63
CA VAL A 300 -1.55 -0.64 11.66
C VAL A 300 -2.42 0.52 11.16
N ALA A 301 -3.26 0.30 10.16
CA ALA A 301 -4.16 1.33 9.61
C ALA A 301 -5.18 1.86 10.62
N HIS A 302 -5.50 1.11 11.67
CA HIS A 302 -6.47 1.50 12.69
C HIS A 302 -5.86 2.39 13.78
N MET A 303 -4.53 2.31 13.94
CA MET A 303 -3.82 2.93 15.07
C MET A 303 -4.04 4.44 15.22
N PRO A 304 -4.07 5.26 14.14
CA PRO A 304 -4.29 6.70 14.26
C PRO A 304 -5.57 7.07 15.01
N GLU A 305 -6.70 6.49 14.60
CA GLU A 305 -8.01 6.78 15.18
C GLU A 305 -8.09 6.28 16.62
N ILE A 306 -7.66 5.03 16.87
CA ILE A 306 -7.66 4.44 18.21
C ILE A 306 -6.81 5.28 19.18
N ALA A 307 -5.59 5.68 18.76
CA ALA A 307 -4.69 6.50 19.57
C ALA A 307 -5.25 7.91 19.83
N LYS A 308 -5.98 8.48 18.87
CA LYS A 308 -6.66 9.77 19.05
C LYS A 308 -7.77 9.66 20.09
N GLU A 309 -8.61 8.64 20.03
CA GLU A 309 -9.72 8.45 20.97
C GLU A 309 -9.22 8.09 22.37
N ILE A 310 -8.20 7.23 22.51
CA ILE A 310 -7.59 6.93 23.81
C ILE A 310 -7.02 8.20 24.46
N ARG A 311 -6.33 9.07 23.68
CA ARG A 311 -5.85 10.36 24.18
C ARG A 311 -6.99 11.28 24.61
N ARG A 312 -8.10 11.33 23.85
CA ARG A 312 -9.31 12.07 24.22
C ARG A 312 -9.91 11.56 25.53
N SER A 313 -9.79 10.26 25.83
CA SER A 313 -10.20 9.65 27.10
C SER A 313 -9.21 9.89 28.26
N GLY A 314 -8.25 10.81 28.13
CA GLY A 314 -7.35 11.23 29.20
C GLY A 314 -6.07 10.41 29.36
N PHE A 315 -5.80 9.48 28.45
CA PHE A 315 -4.54 8.75 28.43
C PHE A 315 -3.44 9.58 27.75
N ARG A 316 -2.23 9.53 28.30
CA ARG A 316 -1.03 10.19 27.75
C ARG A 316 0.00 9.17 27.32
N LEU A 317 0.72 9.46 26.25
CA LEU A 317 1.81 8.61 25.76
C LEU A 317 2.93 8.58 26.82
N GLU A 318 3.27 7.40 27.31
CA GLU A 318 4.34 7.18 28.29
C GLU A 318 5.60 6.67 27.59
N LYS A 319 5.46 5.66 26.74
CA LYS A 319 6.59 4.97 26.13
C LYS A 319 6.28 4.60 24.68
N THR A 320 7.31 4.71 23.84
CA THR A 320 7.31 4.14 22.49
C THR A 320 8.44 3.12 22.40
N GLN A 321 8.16 1.96 21.81
CA GLN A 321 9.16 0.92 21.55
C GLN A 321 9.10 0.49 20.09
N GLU A 322 10.26 0.50 19.44
CA GLU A 322 10.40 0.08 18.04
C GLU A 322 10.64 -1.43 17.95
N TYR A 323 9.94 -2.05 17.00
CA TYR A 323 10.12 -3.45 16.63
C TYR A 323 10.31 -3.55 15.12
N VAL A 324 11.15 -4.48 14.68
CA VAL A 324 11.32 -4.77 13.25
C VAL A 324 10.31 -5.84 12.88
N ALA A 325 9.33 -5.50 12.04
CA ALA A 325 8.31 -6.44 11.57
C ALA A 325 8.82 -7.28 10.40
N ILE A 326 9.58 -6.66 9.48
CA ILE A 326 10.16 -7.33 8.30
C ILE A 326 11.54 -6.74 8.03
N ARG A 327 12.59 -7.56 7.89
CA ARG A 327 13.90 -7.10 7.40
C ARG A 327 14.05 -7.32 5.90
N PHE A 328 14.54 -6.30 5.22
CA PHE A 328 15.03 -6.45 3.86
C PHE A 328 16.45 -6.99 3.95
N ARG A 329 16.61 -8.30 3.71
CA ARG A 329 17.95 -8.89 3.66
C ARG A 329 18.72 -8.26 2.51
N SER A 330 19.78 -7.52 2.81
CA SER A 330 20.88 -7.36 1.86
C SER A 330 21.37 -8.77 1.51
N GLY A 331 21.61 -9.06 0.23
CA GLY A 331 21.91 -10.39 -0.30
C GLY A 331 23.23 -10.99 0.21
N GLY A 332 23.35 -11.23 1.52
CA GLY A 332 24.44 -11.90 2.19
C GLY A 332 24.03 -13.33 2.55
N ASN A 333 24.41 -14.25 1.67
CA ASN A 333 24.71 -15.66 1.90
C ASN A 333 23.88 -16.38 2.99
N LYS A 334 22.76 -17.00 2.60
CA LYS A 334 22.15 -18.07 3.41
C LYS A 334 22.64 -19.44 2.93
N GLY A 335 23.23 -20.17 3.87
CA GLY A 335 23.65 -21.56 3.72
C GLY A 335 22.54 -22.44 3.15
N LYS A 336 22.99 -23.39 2.33
CA LYS A 336 22.18 -24.39 1.62
C LYS A 336 21.37 -25.25 2.60
N GLY A 337 20.07 -25.00 2.69
CA GLY A 337 19.06 -26.01 3.00
C GLY A 337 18.42 -26.52 1.70
N PRO A 338 17.89 -27.75 1.64
CA PRO A 338 17.56 -28.41 0.38
C PRO A 338 16.43 -27.65 -0.34
N ARG A 339 16.77 -27.10 -1.50
CA ARG A 339 15.83 -26.50 -2.46
C ARG A 339 14.89 -27.61 -2.95
N LYS A 340 13.59 -27.45 -2.72
CA LYS A 340 12.57 -27.96 -3.66
C LYS A 340 12.48 -26.99 -4.82
N GLU A 341 12.63 -27.56 -6.00
CA GLU A 341 12.70 -26.89 -7.29
C GLU A 341 11.30 -26.48 -7.76
N GLY A 342 11.18 -25.29 -8.36
CA GLY A 342 10.00 -24.85 -9.09
C GLY A 342 9.16 -23.77 -8.42
N ASP A 343 9.66 -22.52 -8.38
CA ASP A 343 8.85 -21.36 -8.78
C ASP A 343 9.75 -20.14 -9.03
N HIS A 344 9.69 -19.55 -10.22
CA HIS A 344 10.45 -18.34 -10.56
C HIS A 344 9.73 -17.13 -9.94
N GLY A 345 10.09 -16.82 -8.69
CA GLY A 345 9.62 -15.64 -7.97
C GLY A 345 10.02 -14.34 -8.66
N ARG A 346 9.07 -13.70 -9.32
CA ARG A 346 9.16 -12.28 -9.69
C ARG A 346 8.77 -11.47 -8.45
N LEU A 347 9.70 -10.66 -7.94
CA LEU A 347 9.46 -9.71 -6.86
C LEU A 347 8.52 -8.61 -7.35
N ASP A 348 7.24 -8.69 -6.99
CA ASP A 348 6.28 -7.60 -7.17
C ASP A 348 6.24 -6.73 -5.91
N VAL A 349 6.95 -5.61 -5.96
CA VAL A 349 6.93 -4.53 -4.95
C VAL A 349 5.51 -3.97 -4.72
N ILE A 350 4.60 -4.22 -5.66
CA ILE A 350 3.21 -3.76 -5.66
C ILE A 350 2.36 -4.49 -4.60
N THR A 351 2.74 -5.70 -4.18
CA THR A 351 1.96 -6.45 -3.17
C THR A 351 2.15 -5.93 -1.73
N PHE A 352 3.18 -5.11 -1.47
CA PHE A 352 3.53 -4.63 -0.12
C PHE A 352 2.64 -3.49 0.41
N VAL A 353 1.95 -2.77 -0.49
CA VAL A 353 1.10 -1.62 -0.12
C VAL A 353 -0.27 -2.07 0.39
N VAL A 354 -0.74 -3.27 0.00
CA VAL A 354 -2.07 -3.79 0.38
C VAL A 354 -2.06 -4.46 1.76
N THR A 355 -0.88 -4.69 2.37
CA THR A 355 -0.76 -5.37 3.68
C THR A 355 -0.67 -4.45 4.89
N LEU A 356 -0.70 -3.12 4.67
CA LEU A 356 -0.74 -2.12 5.75
C LEU A 356 -2.13 -1.49 5.90
N GLY A 357 -3.13 -1.99 5.16
CA GLY A 357 -4.56 -1.73 5.29
C GLY A 357 -5.20 -1.14 4.02
N PRO A 358 -6.52 -1.26 3.85
CA PRO A 358 -7.48 -2.01 4.68
C PRO A 358 -7.53 -3.52 4.38
#